data_AF-A0A5C1MHF7-F1
#
_entry.id   AF-A0A5C1MHF7-F1
#
_cell.length_a   1.000
_cell.length_b   1.000
_cell.length_c   1.000
_cell.angle_alpha   90.00
_cell.angle_beta   90.00
_cell.angle_gamma   90.00
#
_symmetry.space_group_name_H-M   'P 1'
#
loop_
_entity.id
_entity.type
_entity.pdbx_description
1 polymer ?
#
loop_
_entity_poly.entity_id
_entity_poly.type
_entity_poly.pdbx_seq_one_letter_code
_entity_poly.pdbx_strand_id
1 'polypeptide(L)'
;MPGVPGGNMPHCPPAHGEDRHQLNSPGDKIQYAIGVEVARNFKNQGLDLDLEMVAKGMRDGLSGGELLVSEKELRSILISVQSDIRRRQSLVKQGAAGDRKP
;
A
#
# COMPACT_ATOMS: atom_id res chain seq x y z
N MET A 1 39.70 -10.20 -37.47
CA MET A 1 38.79 -9.57 -36.50
C MET A 1 37.52 -9.18 -37.26
N PRO A 2 36.37 -9.84 -37.02
CA PRO A 2 35.09 -9.37 -37.51
C PRO A 2 34.14 -8.99 -36.35
N GLY A 3 33.32 -7.99 -36.62
CA GLY A 3 32.61 -7.15 -35.65
C GLY A 3 31.64 -7.86 -34.71
N VAL A 4 31.55 -7.31 -33.51
CA VAL A 4 30.45 -7.56 -32.57
C VAL A 4 29.15 -7.02 -33.19
N PRO A 5 28.10 -7.84 -33.36
CA PRO A 5 26.78 -7.32 -33.66
C PRO A 5 26.17 -6.74 -32.37
N GLY A 6 26.01 -5.42 -32.36
CA GLY A 6 25.09 -4.75 -31.44
C GLY A 6 23.68 -5.30 -31.70
N GLY A 7 23.13 -5.98 -30.70
CA GLY A 7 21.86 -6.68 -30.83
C GLY A 7 21.16 -6.81 -29.49
N ASN A 8 20.26 -5.86 -29.25
CA ASN A 8 19.03 -6.03 -28.49
C ASN A 8 19.14 -6.11 -26.96
N MET A 9 19.24 -4.94 -26.31
CA MET A 9 18.58 -4.76 -25.01
C MET A 9 17.06 -4.79 -25.26
N PRO A 10 16.28 -5.74 -24.72
CA PRO A 10 14.87 -5.51 -24.55
C PRO A 10 14.71 -4.45 -23.46
N HIS A 11 14.56 -3.20 -23.91
CA HIS A 11 14.01 -2.14 -23.09
C HIS A 11 12.65 -2.60 -22.58
N CYS A 12 12.46 -2.35 -21.28
CA CYS A 12 11.21 -2.42 -20.52
C CYS A 12 9.98 -2.13 -21.41
N PRO A 13 8.94 -2.97 -21.43
CA PRO A 13 7.68 -2.57 -22.02
C PRO A 13 7.04 -1.47 -21.15
N PRO A 14 6.78 -0.25 -21.68
CA PRO A 14 5.90 0.69 -21.04
C PRO A 14 4.49 0.47 -21.60
N ALA A 15 3.66 -0.34 -20.94
CA ALA A 15 2.25 -0.47 -21.36
C ALA A 15 1.37 -1.15 -20.30
N HIS A 16 0.79 -0.37 -19.40
CA HIS A 16 -0.66 -0.37 -19.15
C HIS A 16 -1.01 0.76 -18.17
N GLY A 17 -0.94 1.98 -18.66
CA GLY A 17 -1.79 3.05 -18.17
C GLY A 17 -2.93 3.19 -19.16
N GLU A 18 -3.94 2.32 -19.07
CA GLU A 18 -5.24 2.41 -19.75
C GLU A 18 -6.03 1.11 -19.46
N ASP A 19 -6.64 0.97 -18.28
CA ASP A 19 -7.90 0.21 -18.22
C ASP A 19 -8.87 0.90 -17.27
N ARG A 20 -9.97 1.32 -17.87
CA ARG A 20 -11.04 2.05 -17.23
C ARG A 20 -11.85 1.03 -16.42
N HIS A 21 -11.47 0.85 -15.16
CA HIS A 21 -12.37 0.42 -14.09
C HIS A 21 -13.03 -0.97 -14.21
N GLN A 22 -12.56 -1.86 -15.08
CA GLN A 22 -13.04 -3.23 -15.07
C GLN A 22 -11.99 -4.13 -14.45
N LEU A 23 -12.29 -4.61 -13.24
CA LEU A 23 -11.56 -5.67 -12.53
C LEU A 23 -11.67 -6.99 -13.33
N ASN A 24 -11.09 -7.03 -14.53
CA ASN A 24 -11.19 -8.13 -15.49
C ASN A 24 -10.23 -9.27 -15.13
N SER A 25 -9.13 -8.94 -14.47
CA SER A 25 -8.11 -9.92 -14.07
C SER A 25 -8.23 -10.32 -12.60
N PRO A 26 -7.93 -11.58 -12.25
CA PRO A 26 -7.81 -12.02 -10.85
C PRO A 26 -6.84 -11.15 -10.04
N GLY A 27 -5.77 -10.66 -10.67
CA GLY A 27 -4.80 -9.74 -10.05
C GLY A 27 -5.43 -8.43 -9.59
N ASP A 28 -6.19 -7.77 -10.47
CA ASP A 28 -6.92 -6.53 -10.16
C ASP A 28 -7.89 -6.69 -8.98
N LYS A 29 -8.63 -7.80 -8.94
CA LYS A 29 -9.56 -8.10 -7.84
C LYS A 29 -8.82 -8.28 -6.51
N ILE A 30 -7.64 -8.91 -6.53
CA ILE A 30 -6.81 -9.06 -5.33
C ILE A 30 -6.32 -7.70 -4.85
N GLN A 31 -5.77 -6.87 -5.75
CA GLN A 31 -5.28 -5.53 -5.42
C GLN A 31 -6.39 -4.64 -4.85
N TYR A 32 -7.58 -4.67 -5.45
CA TYR A 32 -8.75 -3.96 -4.98
C TYR A 32 -9.24 -4.47 -3.61
N ALA A 33 -9.29 -5.79 -3.41
CA ALA A 33 -9.69 -6.39 -2.14
C ALA A 33 -8.74 -5.99 -1.01
N ILE A 34 -7.43 -5.98 -1.25
CA ILE A 34 -6.42 -5.50 -0.28
C ILE A 34 -6.70 -4.04 0.09
N GLY A 35 -6.89 -3.16 -0.91
CA GLY A 35 -7.21 -1.75 -0.66
C GLY A 35 -8.49 -1.54 0.16
N VAL A 36 -9.54 -2.31 -0.13
CA VAL A 36 -10.82 -2.25 0.61
C VAL A 36 -10.66 -2.75 2.05
N GLU A 37 -9.95 -3.86 2.25
CA GLU A 37 -9.72 -4.41 3.59
C GLU A 37 -8.91 -3.45 4.45
N VAL A 38 -7.83 -2.89 3.90
CA VAL A 38 -7.00 -1.85 4.50
C VAL A 38 -7.90 -0.68 4.92
N ALA A 39 -8.60 -0.04 3.98
CA ALA A 39 -9.46 1.11 4.27
C ALA A 39 -10.52 0.83 5.34
N ARG A 40 -11.19 -0.34 5.28
CA ARG A 40 -12.16 -0.76 6.30
C ARG A 40 -11.53 -0.92 7.67
N ASN A 41 -10.35 -1.52 7.73
CA ASN A 41 -9.63 -1.73 8.99
C ASN A 41 -9.27 -0.38 9.64
N PHE A 42 -8.76 0.57 8.87
CA PHE A 42 -8.45 1.92 9.35
C PHE A 42 -9.68 2.70 9.80
N LYS A 43 -10.78 2.62 9.03
CA LYS A 43 -12.06 3.22 9.40
C LYS A 43 -12.59 2.65 10.72
N ASN A 44 -12.53 1.34 10.90
CA ASN A 44 -12.93 0.67 12.15
C ASN A 44 -12.06 1.07 13.34
N GLN A 45 -10.80 1.42 13.11
CA GLN A 45 -9.88 1.91 14.14
C GLN A 45 -10.03 3.43 14.40
N GLY A 46 -10.90 4.14 13.68
CA GLY A 46 -11.04 5.59 13.76
C GLY A 46 -9.73 6.32 13.42
N LEU A 47 -8.95 5.77 12.48
CA LEU A 47 -7.79 6.44 11.94
C LEU A 47 -8.24 7.27 10.74
N ASP A 48 -8.05 8.59 10.83
CA ASP A 48 -8.27 9.50 9.72
C ASP A 48 -7.14 9.26 8.71
N LEU A 49 -7.47 8.57 7.63
CA LEU A 49 -6.54 8.32 6.54
C LEU A 49 -6.85 9.26 5.40
N ASP A 50 -5.83 10.04 5.04
CA ASP A 50 -5.85 10.77 3.78
C ASP A 50 -5.48 9.81 2.64
N LEU A 51 -6.46 9.53 1.78
CA LEU A 51 -6.32 8.55 0.70
C LEU A 51 -5.27 9.00 -0.34
N GLU A 52 -5.11 10.31 -0.54
CA GLU A 52 -4.11 10.87 -1.45
C GLU A 52 -2.70 10.67 -0.91
N MET A 53 -2.49 10.92 0.38
CA MET A 53 -1.20 10.70 1.05
C MET A 53 -0.84 9.22 1.14
N VAL A 54 -1.81 8.35 1.42
CA VAL A 54 -1.59 6.88 1.43
C VAL A 54 -1.23 6.38 0.05
N ALA A 55 -1.98 6.79 -0.98
CA ALA A 55 -1.67 6.42 -2.36
C ALA A 55 -0.28 6.93 -2.80
N LYS A 56 0.08 8.16 -2.39
CA LYS A 56 1.39 8.73 -2.67
C LYS A 56 2.50 7.95 -1.97
N GLY A 57 2.38 7.69 -0.67
CA GLY A 57 3.35 6.88 0.09
C GLY A 57 3.52 5.46 -0.47
N MET A 58 2.43 4.82 -0.94
CA MET A 58 2.51 3.53 -1.63
C MET A 58 3.31 3.63 -2.94
N ARG A 59 3.07 4.67 -3.75
CA ARG A 59 3.80 4.89 -5.01
C ARG A 59 5.27 5.19 -4.75
N ASP A 60 5.59 6.07 -3.80
CA ASP A 60 6.96 6.43 -3.45
C ASP A 60 7.73 5.20 -2.92
N GLY A 61 7.11 4.40 -2.06
CA GLY A 61 7.70 3.16 -1.54
C GLY A 61 7.91 2.08 -2.61
N LEU A 62 6.94 1.90 -3.53
CA LEU A 62 7.04 0.91 -4.62
C LEU A 62 8.02 1.32 -5.71
N SER A 63 8.09 2.61 -6.04
CA SER A 63 9.08 3.14 -6.98
C SER A 63 10.49 3.21 -6.38
N GLY A 64 10.65 3.02 -5.06
CA GLY A 64 11.90 3.32 -4.36
C GLY A 64 12.29 4.79 -4.49
N GLY A 65 11.29 5.66 -4.68
CA GLY A 65 11.46 7.08 -4.92
C GLY A 65 11.73 7.86 -3.65
N GLU A 66 11.84 9.18 -3.80
CA GLU A 66 12.03 10.10 -2.68
C GLU A 66 10.79 10.09 -1.79
N LEU A 67 10.92 9.50 -0.61
CA LEU A 67 9.90 9.56 0.42
C LEU A 67 9.68 11.02 0.80
N LEU A 68 8.42 11.45 0.89
CA LEU A 68 8.04 12.77 1.41
C LEU A 68 8.57 13.06 2.82
N VAL A 69 8.93 11.99 3.54
CA VAL A 69 9.53 12.03 4.87
C VAL A 69 10.89 11.36 4.79
N SER A 70 11.90 11.93 5.45
CA SER A 70 13.21 11.30 5.54
C SER A 70 13.12 9.95 6.27
N GLU A 71 14.00 9.00 5.98
CA GLU A 71 14.02 7.68 6.65
C GLU A 71 14.07 7.77 8.19
N LYS A 72 14.67 8.84 8.73
CA LYS A 72 14.72 9.09 10.17
C LYS A 72 13.35 9.47 10.71
N GLU A 73 12.62 10.31 9.99
CA GLU A 73 11.27 10.75 10.33
C GLU A 73 10.28 9.61 10.16
N LEU A 74 10.39 8.84 9.07
CA LEU A 74 9.60 7.64 8.86
C LEU A 74 9.75 6.65 10.03
N ARG A 75 10.98 6.37 10.48
CA ARG A 75 11.22 5.53 11.65
C ARG A 75 10.58 6.09 12.92
N SER A 76 10.68 7.40 13.15
CA SER A 76 10.07 8.05 14.31
C SER A 76 8.55 7.95 14.28
N ILE A 77 7.93 8.23 13.13
CA ILE A 77 6.49 8.11 12.89
C ILE A 77 6.05 6.67 13.10
N LEU A 78 6.75 5.68 12.54
CA LEU A 78 6.43 4.26 12.68
C LEU A 78 6.48 3.80 14.14
N ILE A 79 7.44 4.28 14.94
CA ILE A 79 7.51 3.96 16.38
C ILE A 79 6.30 4.53 17.12
N SER A 80 5.90 5.76 16.81
CA SER A 80 4.70 6.39 17.38
C SER A 80 3.45 5.61 16.98
N VAL A 81 3.26 5.39 15.68
CA VAL A 81 2.13 4.65 15.11
C VAL A 81 2.03 3.26 15.70
N GLN A 82 3.14 2.52 15.85
CA GLN A 82 3.10 1.18 16.44
C GLN A 82 2.65 1.21 17.91
N SER A 83 3.06 2.22 18.67
CA SER A 83 2.61 2.40 20.06
C SER A 83 1.12 2.77 20.14
N ASP A 84 0.66 3.66 19.25
CA ASP A 84 -0.75 4.02 19.10
C ASP A 84 -1.60 2.81 18.68
N ILE A 85 -1.14 2.04 17.70
CA ILE A 85 -1.80 0.81 17.25
C ILE A 85 -1.85 -0.21 18.40
N ARG A 86 -0.77 -0.43 19.16
CA ARG A 86 -0.82 -1.34 20.32
C ARG A 86 -1.87 -0.91 21.33
N ARG A 87 -1.94 0.39 21.65
CA ARG A 87 -2.94 0.96 22.56
C ARG A 87 -4.36 0.78 22.01
N ARG A 88 -4.59 1.09 20.72
CA ARG A 88 -5.88 0.92 20.05
C ARG A 88 -6.28 -0.54 19.89
N GLN A 89 -5.34 -1.43 19.58
CA GLN A 89 -5.59 -2.87 19.45
C GLN A 89 -6.03 -3.48 20.76
N SER A 90 -5.51 -3.05 21.91
CA SER A 90 -6.03 -3.48 23.21
C SER A 90 -7.50 -3.09 23.40
N LEU A 91 -7.94 -1.95 22.85
CA LEU A 91 -9.34 -1.49 22.90
C LEU A 91 -10.21 -2.22 21.85
N VAL A 92 -9.72 -2.36 20.63
CA VAL A 92 -10.42 -3.05 19.53
C VAL A 92 -10.50 -4.55 19.79
N LYS A 93 -9.51 -5.20 20.41
CA LYS A 93 -9.61 -6.62 20.82
C LYS A 93 -10.68 -6.85 21.88
N GLN A 94 -10.94 -5.86 22.74
CA GLN A 94 -12.04 -5.92 23.71
C GLN A 94 -13.41 -5.65 23.05
N GLY A 95 -13.47 -4.90 21.93
CA GLY A 95 -14.70 -4.68 21.16
C GLY A 95 -14.98 -5.69 20.04
N ALA A 96 -13.97 -6.27 19.41
CA ALA A 96 -14.08 -7.19 18.27
C ALA A 96 -14.24 -8.66 18.68
N ALA A 97 -14.03 -8.99 19.97
CA ALA A 97 -14.42 -10.29 20.53
C ALA A 97 -15.93 -10.38 20.84
N GLY A 98 -16.69 -9.28 20.73
CA GLY A 98 -18.12 -9.22 21.04
C GLY A 98 -19.08 -9.38 19.86
N ASP A 99 -18.61 -9.34 18.61
CA ASP A 99 -19.48 -9.26 17.41
C ASP A 99 -19.43 -10.52 16.51
N ARG A 100 -19.19 -11.69 17.12
CA ARG A 100 -19.64 -12.97 16.55
C ARG A 100 -20.82 -13.45 17.38
N LYS A 101 -22.00 -12.95 17.02
CA LYS A 101 -23.31 -13.36 17.56
C LYS A 101 -23.51 -14.89 17.41
N PRO A 102 -24.16 -15.57 18.39
CA PRO A 102 -24.34 -17.03 18.49
C PRO A 102 -25.12 -17.69 17.35
#